data_AF-A0A015IFG8-F1
#
_entry.id   AF-A0A015IFG8-F1
#
_cell.length_a   1.000
_cell.length_b   1.000
_cell.length_c   1.000
_cell.angle_alpha   90.00
_cell.angle_beta   90.00
_cell.angle_gamma   90.00
#
_symmetry.space_group_name_H-M   'P 1'
#
loop_
_entity.id
_entity.type
_entity.pdbx_description
1 polymer ?
#
loop_
_entity_poly.entity_id
_entity_poly.type
_entity_poly.pdbx_seq_one_letter_code
_entity_poly.pdbx_strand_id
1 'polypeptide(L)'
;MTTAVKCVQSIEENLQIKAKEWLDGSCGYGLTDFAAYVESKLTLVAVVKKEDFEKGAAQNIVQIRSVECKKIGEIDNSDSDKVPVLMYGIVTNALQWYFIQWAGSPEDPTIEVSGPHQCEFDSEELEQAKQIVK
;
A
#
# COMPACT_ATOMS: atom_id res chain seq x y z
N MET A 1 -19.80 -1.99 -3.67
CA MET A 1 -18.49 -1.99 -4.38
C MET A 1 -18.33 -0.60 -5.00
N THR A 2 -17.28 0.14 -4.66
CA THR A 2 -17.08 1.52 -5.13
C THR A 2 -16.59 1.53 -6.58
N THR A 3 -16.74 2.65 -7.28
CA THR A 3 -16.27 2.77 -8.68
C THR A 3 -14.76 2.60 -8.81
N ALA A 4 -13.99 3.13 -7.86
CA ALA A 4 -12.55 2.96 -7.85
C ALA A 4 -12.16 1.48 -7.89
N VAL A 5 -12.85 0.64 -7.12
CA VAL A 5 -12.63 -0.82 -7.12
C VAL A 5 -12.97 -1.42 -8.48
N LYS A 6 -14.09 -1.03 -9.12
CA LYS A 6 -14.47 -1.54 -10.45
C LYS A 6 -13.46 -1.15 -11.55
N CYS A 7 -13.00 0.10 -11.54
CA CYS A 7 -12.02 0.59 -12.51
C CYS A 7 -10.71 -0.18 -12.39
N VAL A 8 -10.25 -0.40 -11.16
CA VAL A 8 -9.03 -1.15 -10.89
C VAL A 8 -9.17 -2.63 -11.26
N GLN A 9 -10.33 -3.24 -11.00
CA GLN A 9 -10.63 -4.62 -11.40
C GLN A 9 -10.72 -4.82 -12.91
N SER A 10 -10.99 -3.77 -13.69
CA SER A 10 -10.96 -3.85 -15.16
C SER A 10 -9.53 -3.94 -15.72
N ILE A 11 -8.54 -3.54 -14.93
CA ILE A 11 -7.12 -3.65 -15.28
C ILE A 11 -6.57 -4.99 -14.78
N GLU A 12 -6.90 -5.36 -13.54
CA GLU A 12 -6.49 -6.61 -12.91
C GLU A 12 -7.66 -7.20 -12.12
N GLU A 13 -8.27 -8.27 -12.65
CA GLU A 13 -9.52 -8.85 -12.10
C GLU A 13 -9.38 -9.28 -10.64
N ASN A 14 -8.18 -9.69 -10.24
CA ASN A 14 -7.89 -10.19 -8.89
C ASN A 14 -7.50 -9.09 -7.89
N LEU A 15 -7.49 -7.82 -8.31
CA LEU A 15 -7.11 -6.71 -7.45
C LEU A 15 -8.28 -6.28 -6.55
N GLN A 16 -8.02 -6.23 -5.25
CA GLN A 16 -8.97 -5.84 -4.22
C GLN A 16 -8.43 -4.65 -3.42
N ILE A 17 -9.21 -3.59 -3.31
CA ILE A 17 -8.86 -2.42 -2.47
C ILE A 17 -9.79 -2.39 -1.27
N LYS A 18 -9.20 -2.29 -0.08
CA LYS A 18 -9.91 -2.16 1.19
C LYS A 18 -9.56 -0.83 1.84
N ALA A 19 -10.57 -0.13 2.30
CA ALA A 19 -10.42 1.11 3.06
C ALA A 19 -10.46 0.82 4.56
N LYS A 20 -9.66 1.54 5.35
CA LYS A 20 -9.59 1.41 6.81
C LYS A 20 -9.35 -0.02 7.25
N GLU A 21 -8.40 -0.70 6.61
CA GLU A 21 -8.08 -2.07 6.97
C GLU A 21 -7.19 -2.11 8.20
N TRP A 22 -7.48 -3.04 9.09
CA TRP A 22 -6.63 -3.33 10.21
C TRP A 22 -5.54 -4.32 9.79
N LEU A 23 -4.31 -3.82 9.67
CA LEU A 23 -3.15 -4.69 9.46
C LEU A 23 -2.60 -5.08 10.83
N ASP A 24 -2.67 -6.38 11.11
CA ASP A 24 -2.20 -7.01 12.33
C ASP A 24 -0.94 -7.80 11.97
N GLY A 25 0.14 -7.66 12.75
CA GLY A 25 1.40 -8.39 12.61
C GLY A 25 2.20 -8.49 13.90
N SER A 26 3.16 -9.42 13.96
CA SER A 26 4.00 -9.65 15.15
C SER A 26 4.95 -8.48 15.46
N CYS A 27 5.21 -7.60 14.49
CA CYS A 27 6.13 -6.46 14.62
C CYS A 27 5.42 -5.09 14.65
N GLY A 28 4.09 -5.05 14.68
CA GLY A 28 3.33 -3.81 14.66
C GLY A 28 1.85 -4.02 14.35
N TYR A 29 1.01 -3.09 14.84
CA TYR A 29 -0.44 -3.09 14.64
C TYR A 29 -0.90 -1.71 14.22
N GLY A 30 -1.84 -1.63 13.28
CA GLY A 30 -2.48 -0.35 13.02
C GLY A 30 -3.45 -0.33 11.86
N LEU A 31 -4.39 0.59 11.96
CA LEU A 31 -5.30 0.94 10.89
C LEU A 31 -4.53 1.63 9.76
N THR A 32 -4.59 1.07 8.55
CA THR A 32 -4.18 1.77 7.33
C THR A 32 -5.37 2.47 6.69
N ASP A 33 -5.17 3.57 5.98
CA ASP A 33 -6.25 4.26 5.28
C ASP A 33 -6.73 3.42 4.10
N PHE A 34 -5.78 2.84 3.34
CA PHE A 34 -6.07 1.91 2.27
C PHE A 34 -5.04 0.78 2.20
N ALA A 35 -5.49 -0.37 1.72
CA ALA A 35 -4.66 -1.53 1.39
C ALA A 35 -5.15 -2.14 0.07
N ALA A 36 -4.22 -2.56 -0.79
CA ALA A 36 -4.54 -3.25 -2.02
C ALA A 36 -3.91 -4.65 -2.05
N TYR A 37 -4.70 -5.62 -2.52
CA TYR A 37 -4.32 -7.03 -2.60
C TYR A 37 -4.44 -7.53 -4.03
N VAL A 38 -3.44 -8.27 -4.50
CA VAL A 38 -3.52 -9.06 -5.72
C VAL A 38 -3.52 -10.53 -5.32
N GLU A 39 -4.49 -11.32 -5.78
CA GLU A 39 -4.60 -12.75 -5.43
C GLU A 39 -4.54 -13.00 -3.91
N SER A 40 -5.17 -12.13 -3.12
CA SER A 40 -5.15 -12.16 -1.64
C SER A 40 -3.79 -11.89 -0.98
N LYS A 41 -2.76 -11.51 -1.73
CA LYS A 41 -1.48 -11.03 -1.21
C LYS A 41 -1.51 -9.51 -1.13
N LEU A 42 -1.18 -8.96 0.05
CA LEU A 42 -1.02 -7.51 0.20
C LEU A 42 0.12 -7.03 -0.71
N THR A 43 -0.15 -6.04 -1.54
CA THR A 43 0.80 -5.48 -2.51
C THR A 43 1.06 -4.00 -2.25
N LEU A 44 0.07 -3.28 -1.73
CA LEU A 44 0.15 -1.83 -1.51
C LEU A 44 -0.47 -1.44 -0.16
N VAL A 45 0.23 -0.59 0.58
CA VAL A 45 -0.29 0.09 1.77
C VAL A 45 -0.32 1.60 1.50
N ALA A 46 -1.45 2.25 1.72
CA ALA A 46 -1.60 3.69 1.53
C ALA A 46 -2.02 4.36 2.84
N VAL A 47 -1.22 5.35 3.27
CA VAL A 47 -1.41 6.12 4.50
C VAL A 47 -1.60 7.60 4.14
N VAL A 48 -2.64 8.20 4.67
CA VAL A 48 -2.95 9.61 4.47
C VAL A 48 -2.49 10.40 5.69
N LYS A 49 -1.54 11.33 5.49
CA LYS A 49 -1.05 12.25 6.52
C LYS A 49 -1.09 13.67 6.00
N LYS A 50 -1.63 14.58 6.80
CA LYS A 50 -1.80 15.99 6.39
C LYS A 50 -0.47 16.75 6.34
N GLU A 51 0.38 16.56 7.35
CA GLU A 51 1.57 17.42 7.58
C GLU A 51 2.83 16.59 7.90
N ASP A 52 2.68 15.46 8.58
CA ASP A 52 3.81 14.64 9.05
C ASP A 52 4.02 13.41 8.16
N PHE A 53 4.75 13.61 7.07
CA PHE A 53 5.08 12.56 6.10
C PHE A 53 6.05 11.53 6.67
N GLU A 54 7.00 11.94 7.52
CA GLU A 54 7.97 11.03 8.15
C GLU A 54 7.25 10.01 9.02
N LYS A 55 6.30 10.46 9.84
CA LYS A 55 5.44 9.56 10.62
C LYS A 55 4.57 8.69 9.73
N GLY A 56 4.08 9.23 8.61
CA GLY A 56 3.34 8.46 7.61
C GLY A 56 4.19 7.34 7.00
N ALA A 57 5.44 7.63 6.63
CA ALA A 57 6.37 6.69 6.04
C ALA A 57 6.79 5.62 7.06
N ALA A 58 7.12 6.03 8.29
CA ALA A 58 7.42 5.10 9.37
C ALA A 58 6.23 4.15 9.65
N GLN A 59 5.00 4.68 9.70
CA GLN A 59 3.80 3.86 9.85
C GLN A 59 3.65 2.87 8.69
N ASN A 60 3.81 3.34 7.45
CA ASN A 60 3.66 2.52 6.25
C ASN A 60 4.68 1.38 6.22
N ILE A 61 5.96 1.69 6.47
CA ILE A 61 7.07 0.72 6.52
C ILE A 61 6.84 -0.33 7.61
N VAL A 62 6.43 0.09 8.82
CA VAL A 62 6.14 -0.85 9.92
C VAL A 62 4.97 -1.76 9.56
N GLN A 63 3.93 -1.25 8.90
CA GLN A 63 2.79 -2.05 8.46
C GLN A 63 3.18 -3.10 7.41
N ILE A 64 3.96 -2.71 6.40
CA ILE A 64 4.52 -3.62 5.39
C ILE A 64 5.32 -4.73 6.07
N ARG A 65 6.28 -4.36 6.93
CA ARG A 65 7.12 -5.32 7.67
C ARG A 65 6.29 -6.29 8.50
N SER A 66 5.25 -5.80 9.17
CA SER A 66 4.42 -6.58 10.06
C SER A 66 3.65 -7.69 9.34
N VAL A 67 3.17 -7.40 8.13
CA VAL A 67 2.48 -8.37 7.28
C VAL A 67 3.45 -9.46 6.79
N GLU A 68 4.67 -9.08 6.42
CA GLU A 68 5.70 -10.02 6.02
C GLU A 68 6.18 -10.91 7.18
N CYS A 69 6.38 -10.36 8.38
CA CYS A 69 6.73 -11.15 9.56
C CYS A 69 5.66 -12.21 9.91
N LYS A 70 4.38 -11.91 9.68
CA LYS A 70 3.31 -12.90 9.87
C LYS A 70 3.39 -14.05 8.87
N LYS A 71 3.64 -13.74 7.59
CA LYS A 71 3.82 -14.79 6.57
C LYS A 71 4.96 -15.72 6.93
N ILE A 72 6.08 -15.20 7.43
CA ILE A 72 7.21 -16.05 7.87
C ILE A 72 6.79 -17.01 8.98
N GLY A 73 6.06 -16.52 10.00
CA GLY A 73 5.54 -17.38 11.07
C GLY A 73 4.55 -18.45 10.60
N GLU A 74 3.90 -18.26 9.45
CA GLU A 74 2.99 -19.23 8.83
C GLU A 74 3.71 -20.19 7.85
N ILE A 75 4.80 -19.74 7.22
CA ILE A 75 5.57 -20.46 6.18
C ILE A 75 6.57 -21.49 6.76
N ASP A 76 6.84 -21.48 8.07
CA ASP A 76 7.67 -22.51 8.76
C ASP A 76 7.17 -23.97 8.58
N ASN A 77 6.10 -24.21 7.80
CA ASN A 77 5.60 -25.53 7.40
C ASN A 77 5.58 -25.82 5.88
N SER A 78 6.06 -24.94 4.98
CA SER A 78 6.10 -25.25 3.54
C SER A 78 7.27 -24.62 2.79
N ASP A 79 8.15 -25.47 2.25
CA ASP A 79 9.20 -25.19 1.26
C ASP A 79 8.63 -24.63 -0.06
N SER A 80 8.17 -23.38 -0.05
CA SER A 80 7.92 -22.65 -1.29
C SER A 80 8.97 -21.56 -1.47
N ASP A 81 9.64 -21.61 -2.63
CA ASP A 81 10.68 -20.70 -3.09
C ASP A 81 10.48 -19.27 -2.57
N LYS A 82 11.53 -18.74 -1.94
CA LYS A 82 11.64 -17.37 -1.40
C LYS A 82 11.61 -16.36 -2.55
N VAL A 83 10.46 -16.17 -3.18
CA VAL A 83 10.25 -15.04 -4.08
C VAL A 83 10.40 -13.78 -3.23
N PRO A 84 11.35 -12.88 -3.53
CA PRO A 84 11.49 -11.65 -2.78
C PRO A 84 10.18 -10.88 -2.87
N VAL A 85 9.59 -10.60 -1.71
CA VAL A 85 8.32 -9.89 -1.67
C VAL A 85 8.58 -8.43 -2.02
N LEU A 86 8.02 -8.03 -3.16
CA LEU A 86 7.98 -6.64 -3.59
C LEU A 86 6.66 -6.06 -3.09
N MET A 87 6.75 -5.11 -2.17
CA MET A 87 5.62 -4.39 -1.60
C MET A 87 5.80 -2.90 -1.80
N TYR A 88 4.68 -2.21 -1.95
CA TYR A 88 4.66 -0.78 -2.18
C TYR A 88 3.92 -0.05 -1.07
N GLY A 89 4.35 1.18 -0.82
CA GLY A 89 3.75 2.09 0.13
C GLY A 89 3.45 3.43 -0.54
N ILE A 90 2.35 4.06 -0.17
CA ILE A 90 2.05 5.44 -0.50
C ILE A 90 1.83 6.22 0.79
N VAL A 91 2.45 7.39 0.88
CA VAL A 91 2.14 8.40 1.88
C VAL A 91 1.72 9.67 1.18
N THR A 92 0.54 10.20 1.51
CA THR A 92 0.00 11.36 0.81
C THR A 92 -0.78 12.32 1.72
N ASN A 93 -0.72 13.61 1.40
CA ASN A 93 -1.64 14.62 1.91
C ASN A 93 -2.67 15.06 0.86
N ALA A 94 -2.91 14.20 -0.13
CA ALA A 94 -3.62 14.45 -1.39
C ALA A 94 -2.90 15.33 -2.41
N LEU A 95 -2.14 16.36 -1.98
CA LEU A 95 -1.39 17.25 -2.88
C LEU A 95 -0.02 16.68 -3.27
N GLN A 96 0.65 16.02 -2.34
CA GLN A 96 1.97 15.42 -2.53
C GLN A 96 1.89 13.94 -2.20
N TRP A 97 2.58 13.14 -3.00
CA TRP A 97 2.61 11.69 -2.92
C TRP A 97 4.06 11.24 -2.80
N TYR A 98 4.32 10.39 -1.81
CA TYR A 98 5.60 9.72 -1.63
C TYR A 98 5.38 8.24 -1.85
N PHE A 99 6.21 7.64 -2.69
CA PHE A 99 6.19 6.23 -2.99
C PHE A 99 7.30 5.54 -2.21
N ILE A 100 6.95 4.44 -1.58
CA ILE A 100 7.86 3.59 -0.83
C ILE A 100 7.89 2.26 -1.56
N GLN A 101 9.09 1.76 -1.81
CA GLN A 101 9.29 0.40 -2.29
C GLN A 101 10.00 -0.38 -1.21
N TRP A 102 9.45 -1.54 -0.88
CA TRP A 102 10.05 -2.53 -0.01
C TRP A 102 10.39 -3.76 -0.83
N ALA A 103 11.64 -4.21 -0.75
CA ALA A 103 12.10 -5.45 -1.34
C ALA A 103 12.93 -6.25 -0.33
N GLY A 104 12.87 -7.58 -0.42
CA GLY A 104 13.62 -8.47 0.48
C GLY A 104 12.81 -8.94 1.68
N SER A 105 13.50 -9.46 2.70
CA SER A 105 12.85 -10.05 3.88
C SER A 105 12.70 -9.05 5.03
N PRO A 106 11.88 -9.34 6.04
CA PRO A 106 11.76 -8.52 7.26
C PRO A 106 13.03 -8.36 8.08
N GLU A 107 13.99 -9.26 7.94
CA GLU A 107 15.30 -9.24 8.61
C GLU A 107 16.32 -8.43 7.83
N ASP A 108 16.26 -8.47 6.49
CA ASP A 108 17.16 -7.76 5.59
C ASP A 108 16.39 -7.05 4.45
N PRO A 109 15.65 -5.97 4.76
CA PRO A 109 14.89 -5.26 3.76
C PRO A 109 15.71 -4.17 3.08
N THR A 110 15.51 -4.04 1.77
CA THR A 110 15.88 -2.85 1.00
C THR A 110 14.64 -1.96 0.88
N ILE A 111 14.75 -0.73 1.40
CA ILE A 111 13.68 0.26 1.37
C ILE A 111 14.12 1.46 0.55
N GLU A 112 13.36 1.79 -0.48
CA GLU A 112 13.53 2.99 -1.28
C GLU A 112 12.34 3.92 -1.08
N VAL A 113 12.61 5.22 -0.98
CA VAL A 113 11.57 6.24 -0.84
C VAL A 113 11.78 7.30 -1.92
N SER A 114 10.73 7.60 -2.68
CA SER A 114 10.79 8.63 -3.71
C SER A 114 10.87 10.03 -3.09
N GLY A 115 11.29 11.01 -3.89
CA GLY A 115 10.98 12.42 -3.60
C GLY A 115 9.47 12.68 -3.66
N PRO A 116 9.02 13.87 -3.22
CA PRO A 116 7.62 14.27 -3.33
C PRO A 116 7.19 14.33 -4.80
N HIS A 117 6.11 13.64 -5.14
CA HIS A 117 5.42 13.81 -6.40
C HIS A 117 4.21 14.72 -6.19
N GLN A 118 4.22 15.89 -6.83
CA GLN A 118 3.17 16.89 -6.67
C GLN A 118 2.04 16.59 -7.66
N CYS A 119 0.82 16.42 -7.14
CA CYS A 119 -0.37 16.22 -7.95
C CYS A 119 -0.91 17.59 -8.36
N GLU A 120 -0.73 17.95 -9.62
CA GLU A 120 -1.32 19.15 -10.20
C GLU A 120 -2.79 18.85 -10.50
N PHE A 121 -3.69 19.21 -9.58
CA PHE A 121 -5.12 19.19 -9.88
C PHE A 121 -5.44 20.44 -10.69
N ASP A 122 -5.24 20.38 -12.01
CA ASP A 122 -5.77 21.43 -12.87
C ASP A 122 -7.30 21.42 -12.74
N SER A 123 -7.86 22.57 -12.37
CA SER A 123 -9.26 22.67 -11.92
C SER A 123 -10.30 22.24 -12.97
N GLU A 124 -9.89 22.10 -14.24
CA GLU A 124 -10.72 21.57 -15.33
C GLU A 124 -10.78 20.02 -15.35
N GLU A 125 -9.74 19.32 -14.86
CA GLU A 125 -9.69 17.84 -14.84
C GLU A 125 -10.42 17.24 -13.63
N LEU A 126 -10.65 18.00 -12.55
CA LEU A 126 -11.33 17.49 -11.36
C LEU A 126 -12.79 17.10 -11.65
N GLU A 127 -13.45 17.77 -12.59
CA GLU A 127 -14.79 17.37 -13.07
C GLU A 127 -14.75 16.05 -13.84
N GLN A 128 -13.63 15.70 -14.48
CA GLN A 128 -13.40 14.39 -15.09
C GLN A 128 -13.01 13.34 -14.05
N ALA A 129 -12.23 13.69 -13.02
CA ALA A 129 -11.93 12.78 -11.90
C ALA A 129 -13.16 12.43 -11.05
N LYS A 130 -14.17 13.32 -11.02
CA LYS A 130 -15.51 13.04 -10.45
C LYS A 130 -16.37 12.15 -11.35
N GLN A 131 -16.06 12.04 -12.65
CA GLN A 131 -16.65 11.02 -13.50
C GLN A 131 -16.03 9.67 -13.15
N ILE A 132 -16.56 9.14 -12.06
CA ILE A 132 -16.69 7.72 -11.83
C ILE A 132 -17.13 7.06 -13.15
N VAL A 133 -16.17 6.47 -13.87
CA VAL A 133 -16.44 5.76 -15.12
C VAL A 133 -17.47 4.68 -14.79
N LYS A 134 -18.66 4.81 -15.39
CA LYS A 134 -19.82 3.96 -15.14
C LYS A 134 -19.67 2.60 -15.79
#